data_AF-A0A3P8FXK0-F1
#
_entry.id   AF-A0A3P8FXK0-F1
#
_cell.length_a   1.000
_cell.length_b   1.000
_cell.length_c   1.000
_cell.angle_alpha   90.00
_cell.angle_beta   90.00
_cell.angle_gamma   90.00
#
_symmetry.space_group_name_H-M   'P 1'
#
loop_
_entity.id
_entity.type
_entity.pdbx_description
1 polymer ?
#
loop_
_entity_poly.entity_id
_entity_poly.type
_entity_poly.pdbx_seq_one_letter_code
_entity_poly.pdbx_strand_id
1 'polypeptide(L)' 'MVDSNITDELMKRLQLLINHLSPGNRQLAGLIFHHLHRVAECQSENQMGAVNLGTMFAPTVLRQRPK' A
#
# COMPACT_ATOMS: atom_id res chain seq x y z
N MET A 1 2.59 4.51 -20.29
CA MET A 1 2.44 3.07 -19.97
C MET A 1 3.71 2.71 -19.22
N VAL A 2 3.63 2.40 -17.91
CA VAL A 2 4.81 1.94 -17.17
C VAL A 2 5.11 0.53 -17.66
N ASP A 3 6.35 0.26 -18.03
CA ASP A 3 6.73 -1.06 -18.54
C ASP A 3 6.41 -2.15 -17.51
N SER A 4 5.75 -3.22 -17.95
CA SER A 4 5.36 -4.35 -17.08
C SER A 4 6.54 -4.89 -16.29
N ASN A 5 7.71 -4.95 -16.93
CA ASN A 5 8.97 -5.41 -16.31
C ASN A 5 9.42 -4.53 -15.14
N ILE A 6 9.24 -3.20 -15.24
CA ILE A 6 9.57 -2.26 -14.15
C ILE A 6 8.61 -2.47 -12.98
N THR A 7 7.32 -2.68 -13.28
CA THR A 7 6.30 -2.90 -12.26
C THR A 7 6.57 -4.20 -11.49
N ASP A 8 6.93 -5.28 -12.18
CA ASP A 8 7.24 -6.57 -11.55
C ASP A 8 8.48 -6.49 -10.66
N GLU A 9 9.51 -5.76 -11.08
CA GLU A 9 10.72 -5.58 -10.27
C GLU A 9 10.43 -4.75 -9.01
N LEU A 10 9.62 -3.68 -9.14
CA LEU A 10 9.17 -2.88 -7.99
C LEU A 10 8.35 -3.72 -7.01
N MET A 11 7.47 -4.59 -7.51
CA MET A 11 6.67 -5.49 -6.67
C MET A 11 7.55 -6.48 -5.90
N LYS A 12 8.58 -7.06 -6.55
CA LYS A 12 9.56 -7.93 -5.89
C LYS A 12 10.31 -7.19 -4.77
N ARG A 13 10.76 -5.95 -5.04
CA ARG A 13 11.45 -5.12 -4.03
C ARG A 13 10.52 -4.78 -2.87
N LEU A 14 9.26 -4.43 -3.14
CA LEU A 14 8.28 -4.13 -2.09
C LEU A 14 7.99 -5.35 -1.22
N GLN A 15 7.83 -6.53 -1.84
CA GLN A 15 7.65 -7.80 -1.14
C GLN A 15 8.82 -8.08 -0.19
N LEU A 16 10.06 -7.88 -0.64
CA LEU A 16 11.25 -8.02 0.20
C LEU A 16 11.22 -7.07 1.39
N LEU A 17 10.92 -5.79 1.18
CA LEU A 17 10.84 -4.80 2.26
C LEU A 17 9.76 -5.13 3.29
N ILE A 18 8.59 -5.58 2.86
CA ILE A 18 7.51 -6.01 3.76
C ILE A 18 7.94 -7.23 4.58
N ASN A 19 8.68 -8.17 3.97
CA ASN A 19 9.19 -9.35 4.66
C ASN A 19 10.22 -8.98 5.76
N HIS A 20 10.96 -7.87 5.59
CA HIS A 20 11.91 -7.36 6.57
C HIS A 20 11.27 -6.58 7.74
N LEU A 21 9.96 -6.29 7.70
CA LEU A 21 9.28 -5.68 8.84
C LEU A 21 9.28 -6.62 10.05
N SER A 22 9.27 -6.05 11.25
CA SER A 22 9.03 -6.82 12.48
C SER A 22 7.71 -7.58 12.36
N PRO A 23 7.55 -8.75 13.01
CA PRO A 23 6.33 -9.55 12.87
C PRO A 23 5.03 -8.77 13.13
N GLY A 24 5.02 -7.93 14.16
CA GLY A 24 3.87 -7.06 14.47
C GLY A 24 3.60 -6.01 13.39
N ASN A 25 4.64 -5.34 12.88
CA ASN A 25 4.47 -4.34 11.81
C ASN A 25 4.02 -4.99 10.50
N ARG A 26 4.51 -6.19 10.18
CA ARG A 26 4.09 -6.95 8.99
C ARG A 26 2.62 -7.36 9.09
N GLN A 27 2.20 -7.87 10.25
CA GLN A 27 0.81 -8.23 10.49
C GLN A 27 -0.11 -7.00 10.37
N LEU A 28 0.25 -5.89 11.01
CA LEU A 28 -0.50 -4.65 10.93
C LEU A 28 -0.57 -4.10 9.50
N ALA A 29 0.54 -4.10 8.77
CA ALA A 29 0.57 -3.69 7.37
C ALA A 29 -0.38 -4.56 6.51
N GLY A 30 -0.38 -5.88 6.74
CA GLY A 30 -1.32 -6.80 6.09
C GLY A 30 -2.78 -6.46 6.38
N LEU A 31 -3.13 -6.17 7.64
CA LEU A 31 -4.49 -5.76 8.02
C LEU A 31 -4.90 -4.44 7.36
N ILE A 32 -4.01 -3.43 7.36
CA ILE A 32 -4.27 -2.12 6.75
C ILE A 32 -4.48 -2.28 5.24
N PHE A 33 -3.56 -2.92 4.53
CA PHE A 33 -3.64 -3.06 3.07
C PHE A 33 -4.84 -3.93 2.65
N HIS A 34 -5.16 -4.98 3.41
CA HIS A 34 -6.36 -5.78 3.17
C HIS A 34 -7.64 -4.96 3.33
N HIS A 35 -7.73 -4.13 4.37
CA HIS A 35 -8.87 -3.24 4.56
C HIS A 35 -8.99 -2.21 3.43
N LEU A 36 -7.89 -1.55 3.06
CA LEU A 36 -7.90 -0.56 1.98
C LEU A 36 -8.25 -1.17 0.63
N HIS A 37 -7.84 -2.42 0.35
CA HIS A 37 -8.27 -3.15 -0.84
C HIS A 37 -9.79 -3.30 -0.89
N ARG A 38 -10.41 -3.75 0.21
CA ARG A 38 -11.87 -3.92 0.28
C ARG A 38 -12.62 -2.60 0.11
N VAL A 39 -12.08 -1.50 0.65
CA VAL A 39 -12.64 -0.16 0.43
C VAL A 39 -12.56 0.22 -1.05
N ALA A 40 -11.43 -0.05 -1.71
CA ALA A 40 -11.24 0.23 -3.13
C ALA A 40 -12.18 -0.58 -4.04
N GLU A 41 -12.53 -1.82 -3.66
CA GLU A 41 -13.51 -2.63 -4.39
C GLU A 41 -14.90 -1.98 -4.42
N CYS A 42 -15.23 -1.15 -3.43
CA CYS A 42 -16.48 -0.39 -3.37
C CYS A 42 -16.37 1.03 -3.98
N GLN A 43 -15.38 1.30 -4.84
CA GLN A 43 -15.13 2.63 -5.41
C GLN A 43 -16.35 3.24 -6.12
N SER A 44 -17.21 2.43 -6.74
CA SER A 44 -18.43 2.93 -7.40
C SER A 44 -19.41 3.60 -6.42
N GLU A 45 -19.38 3.22 -5.15
CA GLU A 45 -20.28 3.74 -4.10
C GLU A 45 -19.58 4.77 -3.21
N ASN A 46 -18.34 4.48 -2.77
CA ASN A 46 -17.62 5.33 -1.82
C ASN A 46 -16.66 6.33 -2.48
N GLN A 47 -16.45 6.25 -3.80
CA GLN A 47 -15.56 7.12 -4.59
C GLN A 47 -14.06 7.04 -4.21
N MET A 48 -13.68 6.04 -3.41
CA MET A 48 -12.32 5.87 -2.90
C MET A 48 -11.58 4.75 -3.64
N GLY A 49 -10.99 5.09 -4.79
CA GLY A 49 -10.09 4.17 -5.50
C GLY A 49 -8.72 4.00 -4.83
N ALA A 50 -7.94 3.01 -5.27
CA ALA A 50 -6.62 2.70 -4.72
C ALA A 50 -5.65 3.90 -4.72
N VAL A 51 -5.72 4.75 -5.75
CA VAL A 51 -4.91 5.99 -5.83
C VAL A 51 -5.28 6.96 -4.71
N ASN A 52 -6.57 7.25 -4.52
CA ASN A 52 -7.06 8.18 -3.49
C ASN A 52 -6.72 7.67 -2.08
N LEU A 53 -6.91 6.37 -1.83
CA LEU A 53 -6.56 5.74 -0.56
C LEU A 53 -5.05 5.80 -0.32
N GLY A 54 -4.23 5.50 -1.33
CA GLY A 54 -2.78 5.63 -1.25
C GLY A 54 -2.35 7.05 -0.88
N THR A 55 -2.90 8.06 -1.55
CA THR A 55 -2.61 9.49 -1.28
C THR A 55 -2.96 9.88 0.16
N MET A 56 -4.12 9.46 0.67
CA MET A 56 -4.60 9.83 2.01
C MET A 56 -3.87 9.09 3.14
N PHE A 57 -3.60 7.80 2.97
CA PHE A 57 -3.04 6.96 4.03
C PHE A 57 -1.51 6.91 4.03
N ALA A 58 -0.84 7.08 2.88
CA ALA A 58 0.62 6.98 2.80
C ALA A 58 1.37 7.90 3.79
N PRO A 59 0.99 9.17 4.00
CA PRO A 59 1.66 10.04 4.97
C PRO A 59 1.66 9.47 6.40
N THR A 60 0.53 8.91 6.82
CA THR A 60 0.32 8.38 8.17
C THR A 60 0.96 6.99 8.34
N VAL A 61 0.84 6.13 7.33
CA VAL A 61 1.35 4.75 7.36
C VAL A 61 2.88 4.72 7.26
N LEU A 62 3.45 5.52 6.36
CA LEU A 62 4.90 5.50 6.10
C LEU A 62 5.67 6.45 6.99
N ARG A 63 4.99 7.37 7.70
CA ARG A 63 5.57 8.44 8.53
C ARG A 63 6.86 8.98 7.90
N GLN A 64 6.73 9.84 6.89
CA GLN A 64 7.89 10.60 6.44
C GLN A 64 8.40 11.39 7.66
N ARG A 65 9.65 11.17 8.07
CA ARG A 65 10.26 12.04 9.09
C ARG A 65 10.12 13.49 8.59
N PRO A 66 9.64 14.43 9.41
CA PRO A 66 9.69 15.84 9.03
C PRO A 66 11.14 16.19 8.67
N LYS A 67 11.31 16.91 7.57
CA LYS A 67 12.61 17.43 7.13
C LYS A 67 13.17 18.40 8.17
#